data_AF-A0A4P9VV66-F1
#
_entry.id   AF-A0A4P9VV66-F1
#
_cell.length_a   1.000
_cell.length_b   1.000
_cell.length_c   1.000
_cell.angle_alpha   90.00
_cell.angle_beta   90.00
_cell.angle_gamma   90.00
#
_symmetry.space_group_name_H-M   'P 1'
#
loop_
_entity.id
_entity.type
_entity.pdbx_description
1 polymer ?
#
loop_
_entity_poly.entity_id
_entity_poly.type
_entity_poly.pdbx_seq_one_letter_code
_entity_poly.pdbx_strand_id
1 'polypeptide(L)'
;MYFSKALTLATFAAFGIAGSLAAPSGTIKPVNGDSSILSGPVPAFTIPDLEAFTAYAGHAHDDPSDLTFAKTGLHDIQYFIDSQNNLEAAFVGVDKVRKTIVVSFRATIHTLQDWLQDFDVTFTGASFLPGNAQVSNGFLTCYQTVQTGVQGAVQHLVSANPGYTISFTGHSLGG
;
A
#
# COMPACT_ATOMS: atom_id res chain seq x y z
N MET A 1 29.43 -26.19 16.16
CA MET A 1 28.72 -25.32 15.20
C MET A 1 28.50 -23.97 15.85
N TYR A 2 29.40 -23.02 15.58
CA TYR A 2 29.25 -21.63 15.97
C TYR A 2 28.51 -20.91 14.85
N PHE A 3 27.22 -20.65 15.03
CA PHE A 3 26.50 -19.73 14.16
C PHE A 3 26.77 -18.30 14.64
N SER A 4 27.36 -17.52 13.75
CA SER A 4 27.75 -16.13 13.93
C SER A 4 26.53 -15.24 14.14
N LYS A 5 26.44 -14.62 15.32
CA LYS A 5 25.44 -13.61 15.71
C LYS A 5 25.46 -12.32 14.87
N ALA A 6 26.26 -12.26 13.82
CA ALA A 6 26.45 -11.08 12.97
C ALA A 6 25.44 -11.01 11.80
N LEU A 7 24.82 -12.13 11.41
CA LEU A 7 23.95 -12.16 10.23
C LEU A 7 22.50 -11.71 10.51
N THR A 8 22.08 -11.67 11.78
CA THR A 8 20.69 -11.34 12.15
C THR A 8 20.42 -9.83 12.24
N LEU A 9 21.45 -9.00 12.36
CA LEU A 9 21.27 -7.54 12.51
C LEU A 9 21.15 -6.80 11.17
N ALA A 10 21.80 -7.32 10.11
CA ALA A 10 21.76 -6.70 8.78
C ALA A 10 20.40 -6.85 8.09
N THR A 11 19.69 -7.96 8.32
CA THR A 11 18.40 -8.22 7.67
C THR A 11 17.30 -7.29 8.17
N PHE A 12 17.27 -6.94 9.46
CA PHE A 12 16.24 -6.02 9.99
C PHE A 12 16.48 -4.54 9.62
N ALA A 13 17.74 -4.14 9.37
CA ALA A 13 18.06 -2.76 9.00
C ALA A 13 17.57 -2.39 7.59
N ALA A 14 17.43 -3.35 6.68
CA ALA A 14 16.93 -3.10 5.32
C ALA A 14 15.42 -2.85 5.28
N PHE A 15 14.63 -3.43 6.20
CA PHE A 15 13.17 -3.39 6.13
C PHE A 15 12.53 -2.29 6.99
N GLY A 16 13.27 -1.67 7.91
CA GLY A 16 12.84 -0.44 8.58
C GLY A 16 12.90 0.82 7.70
N ILE A 17 13.41 0.67 6.46
CA ILE A 17 13.72 1.78 5.55
C ILE A 17 12.99 1.66 4.20
N ALA A 18 12.23 0.57 3.97
CA ALA A 18 11.47 0.40 2.74
C ALA A 18 10.33 1.45 2.58
N GLY A 19 9.89 2.07 3.69
CA GLY A 19 8.97 3.22 3.67
C GLY A 19 9.64 4.60 3.66
N SER A 20 10.97 4.71 3.63
CA SER A 20 11.67 6.00 3.80
C SER A 20 12.90 6.25 2.92
N LEU A 21 13.19 5.44 1.90
CA LEU A 21 14.26 5.76 0.93
C LEU A 21 13.84 5.53 -0.53
N ALA A 22 12.99 6.43 -1.02
CA ALA A 22 13.07 6.89 -2.39
C ALA A 22 13.02 8.43 -2.37
N ALA A 23 14.16 9.04 -2.04
CA ALA A 23 14.36 10.47 -2.28
C ALA A 23 15.00 10.63 -3.67
N PRO A 24 14.22 11.02 -4.71
CA PRO A 24 14.81 11.49 -5.96
C PRO A 24 15.90 12.53 -5.68
N SER A 25 17.10 12.30 -6.23
CA SER A 25 18.20 13.27 -6.32
C SER A 25 17.87 14.36 -7.35
N GLY A 26 16.80 15.10 -7.08
CA GLY A 26 16.32 16.26 -7.82
C GLY A 26 15.55 17.14 -6.85
N THR A 27 15.38 18.42 -7.15
CA THR A 27 14.63 19.33 -6.29
C THR A 27 13.16 18.92 -6.24
N ILE A 28 12.81 17.99 -5.35
CA ILE A 28 11.44 17.63 -5.04
C ILE A 28 10.84 18.85 -4.37
N LYS A 29 9.94 19.54 -5.08
CA LYS A 29 9.01 20.43 -4.39
C LYS A 29 8.09 19.53 -3.56
N PRO A 30 8.10 19.63 -2.22
CA PRO A 30 7.18 18.85 -1.39
C PRO A 30 5.75 19.14 -1.84
N VAL A 31 4.94 18.09 -1.96
CA VAL A 31 3.48 18.25 -2.03
C VAL A 31 3.04 18.65 -0.61
N ASN A 32 3.18 19.94 -0.30
CA ASN A 32 2.74 20.62 0.93
C ASN A 32 2.92 19.85 2.25
N GLY A 33 4.07 19.18 2.44
CA GLY A 33 4.49 18.59 3.71
C GLY A 33 5.86 19.15 4.07
N ASP A 34 5.88 20.20 4.88
CA ASP A 34 7.12 20.71 5.46
C ASP A 34 7.62 19.69 6.49
N SER A 35 8.60 18.86 6.11
CA SER A 35 9.25 17.90 7.02
C SER A 35 10.21 18.56 8.01
N SER A 36 10.45 19.87 7.90
CA SER A 36 11.28 20.65 8.81
C SER A 36 10.48 21.31 9.94
N ILE A 37 9.14 21.35 9.80
CA ILE A 37 8.24 21.68 10.89
C ILE A 37 7.83 20.38 11.56
N LEU A 38 8.13 20.25 12.85
CA LEU A 38 7.50 19.26 13.69
C LEU A 38 5.98 19.44 13.54
N SER A 39 5.34 18.50 12.84
CA SER A 39 3.90 18.33 12.95
C SER A 39 3.64 18.22 14.45
N GLY A 40 2.85 19.15 15.00
CA GLY A 40 2.52 19.14 16.42
C GLY A 40 1.91 17.79 16.85
N PRO A 41 1.56 17.62 18.13
CA PRO A 41 0.97 16.39 18.62
C PRO A 41 -0.17 15.92 17.69
N VAL A 42 -0.09 14.68 17.23
CA VAL A 42 -1.17 14.07 16.45
C VAL A 42 -2.45 14.14 17.29
N PRO A 43 -3.50 14.82 16.82
CA PRO A 43 -4.69 15.00 17.63
C PRO A 43 -5.34 13.65 17.97
N ALA A 44 -5.78 13.45 19.21
CA ALA A 44 -6.38 12.18 19.63
C ALA A 44 -7.64 11.79 18.81
N PHE A 45 -8.30 12.76 18.17
CA PHE A 45 -9.44 12.49 17.30
C PHE A 45 -9.08 11.72 16.02
N THR A 46 -7.79 11.57 15.68
CA THR A 46 -7.35 10.79 14.50
C THR A 46 -7.17 9.30 14.80
N ILE A 47 -7.27 8.87 16.07
CA ILE A 47 -7.18 7.45 16.44
C ILE A 47 -8.23 6.60 15.71
N PRO A 48 -9.51 7.00 15.58
CA PRO A 48 -10.49 6.26 14.80
C PRO A 48 -10.17 6.16 13.31
N ASP A 49 -9.38 7.09 12.76
CA ASP A 49 -8.91 6.98 11.38
C ASP A 49 -7.80 5.94 11.28
N LEU A 50 -6.83 5.96 12.21
CA LEU A 50 -5.79 4.93 12.29
C LEU A 50 -6.41 3.52 12.39
N GLU A 51 -7.40 3.34 13.26
CA GLU A 51 -8.11 2.07 13.43
C GLU A 51 -8.83 1.64 12.14
N ALA A 52 -9.52 2.57 11.48
CA ALA A 52 -10.23 2.28 10.24
C ALA A 52 -9.28 1.91 9.08
N PHE A 53 -8.18 2.66 8.90
CA PHE A 53 -7.20 2.37 7.86
C PHE A 53 -6.44 1.06 8.12
N THR A 54 -6.21 0.72 9.38
CA THR A 54 -5.68 -0.59 9.78
C THR A 54 -6.68 -1.70 9.48
N ALA A 55 -7.97 -1.48 9.75
CA ALA A 55 -9.03 -2.42 9.42
C ALA A 55 -9.14 -2.62 7.90
N TYR A 56 -9.11 -1.55 7.10
CA TYR A 56 -9.11 -1.63 5.62
C TYR A 56 -7.92 -2.44 5.09
N ALA A 57 -6.74 -2.24 5.66
CA ALA A 57 -5.55 -3.02 5.33
C ALA A 57 -5.71 -4.50 5.71
N GLY A 58 -6.32 -4.79 6.86
CA GLY A 58 -6.65 -6.16 7.28
C GLY A 58 -7.63 -6.83 6.32
N HIS A 59 -8.74 -6.17 6.02
CA HIS A 59 -9.79 -6.63 5.13
C HIS A 59 -9.31 -6.91 3.70
N ALA A 60 -8.16 -6.37 3.27
CA ALA A 60 -7.60 -6.72 1.97
C ALA A 60 -7.30 -8.23 1.84
N HIS A 61 -7.16 -8.94 2.96
CA HIS A 61 -6.92 -10.38 3.04
C HIS A 61 -8.19 -11.22 3.04
N ASP A 62 -9.37 -10.59 3.17
CA ASP A 62 -10.64 -11.28 3.15
C ASP A 62 -11.03 -11.71 1.74
N ASP A 63 -11.89 -12.72 1.66
CA ASP A 63 -12.53 -13.10 0.41
C ASP A 63 -13.47 -11.97 -0.07
N PRO A 64 -13.70 -11.85 -1.40
CA PRO A 64 -14.54 -10.79 -1.95
C PRO A 64 -15.97 -10.79 -1.38
N SER A 65 -16.52 -11.97 -1.07
CA SER A 65 -17.81 -12.09 -0.40
C SER A 65 -17.77 -11.45 0.98
N ASP A 66 -16.69 -11.67 1.72
CA ASP A 66 -16.54 -11.24 3.09
C ASP A 66 -16.28 -9.74 3.19
N LEU A 67 -15.67 -9.11 2.18
CA LEU A 67 -15.59 -7.65 2.07
C LEU A 67 -16.96 -6.97 2.02
N THR A 68 -17.96 -7.62 1.43
CA THR A 68 -19.34 -7.10 1.37
C THR A 68 -20.13 -7.35 2.66
N PHE A 69 -19.76 -8.38 3.43
CA PHE A 69 -20.36 -8.69 4.73
C PHE A 69 -19.64 -8.04 5.91
N ALA A 70 -18.36 -7.72 5.75
CA ALA A 70 -17.56 -7.02 6.71
C ALA A 70 -18.18 -5.64 6.89
N LYS A 71 -18.40 -5.25 8.15
CA LYS A 71 -18.87 -3.92 8.54
C LYS A 71 -17.77 -2.87 8.36
N THR A 72 -17.10 -2.87 7.20
CA THR A 72 -16.06 -1.92 6.82
C THR A 72 -16.59 -0.49 6.75
N GLY A 73 -17.91 -0.34 6.54
CA GLY A 73 -18.53 0.96 6.23
C GLY A 73 -18.21 1.44 4.80
N LEU A 74 -17.55 0.61 4.00
CA LEU A 74 -17.25 0.90 2.61
C LEU A 74 -18.46 0.57 1.72
N HIS A 75 -18.63 1.40 0.71
CA HIS A 75 -19.62 1.24 -0.36
C HIS A 75 -18.92 1.08 -1.70
N ASP A 76 -19.65 0.60 -2.71
CA ASP A 76 -19.18 0.54 -4.10
C ASP A 76 -17.84 -0.18 -4.26
N ILE A 77 -17.66 -1.26 -3.47
CA ILE A 77 -16.41 -2.02 -3.38
C ILE A 77 -16.16 -2.78 -4.69
N GLN A 78 -14.99 -2.56 -5.27
CA GLN A 78 -14.48 -3.27 -6.43
C GLN A 78 -13.22 -4.04 -6.02
N TYR A 79 -13.19 -5.35 -6.28
CA TYR A 79 -12.08 -6.24 -5.91
C TYR A 79 -11.32 -6.70 -7.16
N PHE A 80 -9.99 -6.75 -7.03
CA PHE A 80 -9.05 -7.13 -8.08
C PHE A 80 -8.11 -8.19 -7.53
N ILE A 81 -7.91 -9.26 -8.29
CA ILE A 81 -6.99 -10.32 -7.92
C ILE A 81 -6.23 -10.79 -9.16
N ASP A 82 -4.95 -11.13 -8.98
CA ASP A 82 -4.18 -11.78 -10.02
C ASP A 82 -4.83 -13.14 -10.35
N SER A 83 -5.42 -13.22 -11.53
CA SER A 83 -6.06 -14.45 -12.03
C SER A 83 -5.10 -15.61 -12.25
N GLN A 84 -3.78 -15.36 -12.32
CA GLN A 84 -2.80 -16.41 -12.61
C GLN A 84 -2.34 -17.14 -11.35
N ASN A 85 -1.99 -16.41 -10.29
CA ASN A 85 -1.41 -17.00 -9.08
C ASN A 85 -2.28 -16.80 -7.84
N ASN A 86 -3.31 -15.93 -7.91
CA ASN A 86 -4.19 -15.59 -6.79
C ASN A 86 -3.44 -15.04 -5.57
N LEU A 87 -2.23 -14.49 -5.77
CA LEU A 87 -1.34 -14.04 -4.70
C LEU A 87 -1.51 -12.55 -4.43
N GLU A 88 -1.64 -11.73 -5.47
CA GLU A 88 -1.82 -10.29 -5.37
C GLU A 88 -3.30 -9.92 -5.47
N ALA A 89 -3.78 -9.13 -4.51
CA ALA A 89 -5.13 -8.60 -4.57
C ALA A 89 -5.17 -7.15 -4.08
N ALA A 90 -6.17 -6.43 -4.54
CA ALA A 90 -6.49 -5.10 -4.08
C ALA A 90 -8.00 -4.88 -4.11
N PHE A 91 -8.51 -4.01 -3.26
CA PHE A 91 -9.86 -3.49 -3.40
C PHE A 91 -9.86 -1.97 -3.42
N VAL A 92 -10.90 -1.42 -4.05
CA VAL A 92 -11.21 0.01 -4.04
C VAL A 92 -12.64 0.17 -3.55
N GLY A 93 -12.86 1.03 -2.55
CA GLY A 93 -14.19 1.28 -1.98
C GLY A 93 -14.35 2.71 -1.47
N VAL A 94 -15.58 3.10 -1.18
CA VAL A 94 -15.94 4.46 -0.76
C VAL A 94 -16.34 4.47 0.71
N ASP A 95 -15.60 5.19 1.55
CA ASP A 95 -16.05 5.55 2.89
C ASP A 95 -16.84 6.87 2.81
N LYS A 96 -18.16 6.77 2.94
CA LYS A 96 -19.08 7.93 2.90
C LYS A 96 -19.02 8.79 4.16
N VAL A 97 -18.61 8.22 5.30
CA VAL A 97 -18.50 8.94 6.57
C VAL A 97 -17.26 9.84 6.55
N ARG A 98 -16.12 9.28 6.12
CA ARG A 98 -14.85 10.01 6.00
C ARG A 98 -14.70 10.79 4.70
N LYS A 99 -15.60 10.57 3.74
CA LYS A 99 -15.54 11.13 2.38
C LYS A 99 -14.20 10.84 1.70
N THR A 100 -13.79 9.58 1.73
CA THR A 100 -12.55 9.12 1.09
C THR A 100 -12.81 7.87 0.24
N ILE A 101 -12.08 7.79 -0.88
CA ILE A 101 -11.96 6.59 -1.70
C ILE A 101 -10.73 5.84 -1.20
N VAL A 102 -10.95 4.65 -0.65
CA VAL A 102 -9.90 3.81 -0.09
C VAL A 102 -9.44 2.81 -1.14
N VAL A 103 -8.14 2.77 -1.38
CA VAL A 103 -7.46 1.72 -2.14
C VAL A 103 -6.65 0.90 -1.16
N SER A 104 -6.95 -0.39 -1.03
CA SER A 104 -6.28 -1.28 -0.09
C SER A 104 -5.62 -2.44 -0.81
N PHE A 105 -4.31 -2.62 -0.62
CA PHE A 105 -3.55 -3.73 -1.20
C PHE A 105 -3.33 -4.84 -0.18
N ARG A 106 -3.52 -6.09 -0.64
CA ARG A 106 -3.30 -7.30 0.13
C ARG A 106 -1.82 -7.66 0.12
N ALA A 107 -1.28 -8.11 1.26
CA ALA A 107 0.03 -8.75 1.28
C ALA A 107 -0.06 -10.22 0.84
N THR A 108 1.04 -10.78 0.36
CA THR A 108 1.10 -12.18 -0.05
C THR A 108 0.76 -13.11 1.13
N ILE A 109 -0.29 -13.93 0.96
CA ILE A 109 -1.01 -14.64 2.05
C ILE A 109 -0.32 -15.90 2.56
N HIS A 110 0.55 -16.55 1.79
CA HIS A 110 1.04 -17.89 2.15
C HIS A 110 2.51 -17.96 2.55
N THR A 111 3.32 -16.99 2.14
CA THR A 111 4.77 -17.11 2.23
C THR A 111 5.44 -15.77 2.48
N LEU A 112 4.98 -14.95 3.43
CA LEU A 112 5.73 -13.72 3.77
C LEU A 112 7.22 -14.01 3.99
N GLN A 113 7.54 -15.15 4.61
CA GLN A 113 8.92 -15.62 4.81
C GLN A 113 9.60 -16.10 3.52
N ASP A 114 8.94 -16.91 2.67
CA ASP A 114 9.58 -17.38 1.42
C ASP A 114 9.63 -16.26 0.36
N TRP A 115 8.62 -15.40 0.29
CA TRP A 115 8.65 -14.16 -0.48
C TRP A 115 9.76 -13.24 0.02
N LEU A 116 9.95 -13.05 1.34
CA LEU A 116 11.07 -12.25 1.86
C LEU A 116 12.44 -12.82 1.46
N GLN A 117 12.52 -14.12 1.18
CA GLN A 117 13.73 -14.79 0.70
C GLN A 117 13.89 -14.71 -0.83
N ASP A 118 12.78 -14.80 -1.58
CA ASP A 118 12.73 -14.78 -3.06
C ASP A 118 12.45 -13.39 -3.63
N PHE A 119 12.30 -12.37 -2.77
CA PHE A 119 11.93 -11.02 -3.17
C PHE A 119 12.98 -10.43 -4.10
N ASP A 120 12.52 -10.04 -5.28
CA ASP A 120 13.36 -9.33 -6.23
C ASP A 120 13.64 -7.90 -5.73
N VAL A 121 14.73 -7.80 -4.97
CA VAL A 121 15.32 -6.54 -4.48
C VAL A 121 16.04 -5.77 -5.58
N THR A 122 16.04 -6.24 -6.83
CA THR A 122 16.58 -5.44 -7.94
C THR A 122 15.71 -4.22 -8.18
N PHE A 123 16.38 -3.14 -8.57
CA PHE A 123 15.75 -1.86 -8.81
C PHE A 123 15.53 -1.69 -10.31
N THR A 124 14.30 -1.33 -10.68
CA THR A 124 13.90 -1.07 -12.05
C THR A 124 13.24 0.30 -12.17
N GLY A 125 13.27 0.88 -13.38
CA GLY A 125 12.55 2.10 -13.68
C GLY A 125 11.09 1.82 -14.01
N ALA A 126 10.23 2.80 -13.80
CA ALA A 126 8.85 2.78 -14.28
C ALA A 126 8.51 4.12 -14.92
N SER A 127 7.62 4.12 -15.92
CA SER A 127 7.28 5.32 -16.70
C SER A 127 6.66 6.45 -15.88
N PHE A 128 6.07 6.13 -14.73
CA PHE A 128 5.48 7.09 -13.80
C PHE A 128 6.48 7.64 -12.77
N LEU A 129 7.72 7.12 -12.73
CA LEU A 129 8.76 7.61 -11.83
C LEU A 129 9.55 8.76 -12.47
N PRO A 130 9.93 9.80 -11.70
CA PRO A 130 10.66 10.93 -12.24
C PRO A 130 12.14 10.60 -12.49
N GLY A 131 12.66 11.02 -13.64
CA GLY A 131 14.09 10.95 -13.96
C GLY A 131 14.62 9.51 -14.00
N ASN A 132 15.60 9.22 -13.15
CA ASN A 132 16.21 7.90 -12.99
C ASN A 132 15.79 7.21 -11.68
N ALA A 133 14.68 7.65 -11.07
CA ALA A 133 14.16 7.01 -9.87
C ALA A 133 13.80 5.55 -10.19
N GLN A 134 14.08 4.68 -9.22
CA GLN A 134 13.84 3.25 -9.34
C GLN A 134 12.95 2.77 -8.20
N VAL A 135 12.25 1.67 -8.46
CA VAL A 135 11.42 0.94 -7.51
C VAL A 135 11.88 -0.52 -7.51
N SER A 136 11.61 -1.27 -6.43
CA SER A 136 11.84 -2.72 -6.47
C SER A 136 11.02 -3.34 -7.60
N ASN A 137 11.68 -4.19 -8.39
CA ASN A 137 11.06 -4.92 -9.48
C ASN A 137 9.95 -5.85 -8.98
N GLY A 138 10.12 -6.46 -7.80
CA GLY A 138 9.08 -7.27 -7.17
C GLY A 138 7.80 -6.47 -6.88
N PHE A 139 7.93 -5.31 -6.22
CA PHE A 139 6.77 -4.44 -5.96
C PHE A 139 6.11 -3.93 -7.24
N LEU A 140 6.91 -3.54 -8.23
CA LEU A 140 6.37 -3.06 -9.51
C LEU A 140 5.59 -4.17 -10.23
N THR A 141 6.14 -5.39 -10.25
CA THR A 141 5.49 -6.54 -10.88
C THR A 141 4.16 -6.83 -10.20
N CYS A 142 4.13 -6.91 -8.85
CA CYS A 142 2.89 -7.13 -8.10
C CYS A 142 1.87 -6.00 -8.33
N TYR A 143 2.28 -4.74 -8.34
CA TYR A 143 1.37 -3.63 -8.63
C TYR A 143 0.77 -3.75 -10.05
N GLN A 144 1.59 -4.10 -11.04
CA GLN A 144 1.16 -4.21 -12.44
C GLN A 144 0.06 -5.26 -12.67
N THR A 145 -0.02 -6.31 -11.84
CA THR A 145 -1.07 -7.34 -11.97
C THR A 145 -2.48 -6.77 -11.71
N VAL A 146 -2.59 -5.79 -10.80
CA VAL A 146 -3.87 -5.17 -10.42
C VAL A 146 -4.01 -3.72 -10.91
N GLN A 147 -2.94 -3.12 -11.45
CA GLN A 147 -2.83 -1.70 -11.79
C GLN A 147 -4.00 -1.19 -12.63
N THR A 148 -4.30 -1.84 -13.75
CA THR A 148 -5.34 -1.37 -14.68
C THR A 148 -6.72 -1.36 -14.03
N GLY A 149 -7.04 -2.40 -13.25
CA GLY A 149 -8.31 -2.50 -12.53
C GLY A 149 -8.44 -1.42 -11.46
N VAL A 150 -7.41 -1.25 -10.64
CA VAL A 150 -7.36 -0.22 -9.59
C VAL A 150 -7.48 1.19 -10.18
N GLN A 151 -6.72 1.51 -11.23
CA GLN A 151 -6.78 2.83 -11.87
C GLN A 151 -8.17 3.12 -12.46
N GLY A 152 -8.80 2.13 -13.11
CA GLY A 152 -10.15 2.26 -13.62
C GLY A 152 -11.20 2.49 -12.52
N ALA A 153 -11.12 1.73 -11.42
CA ALA A 153 -12.01 1.88 -10.28
C ALA A 153 -11.87 3.25 -9.61
N VAL A 154 -10.64 3.69 -9.37
CA VAL A 154 -10.37 5.02 -8.79
C VAL A 154 -10.93 6.12 -9.69
N GLN A 155 -10.66 6.07 -11.00
CA GLN A 155 -11.18 7.07 -11.93
C GLN A 155 -12.71 7.13 -11.94
N HIS A 156 -13.36 5.96 -11.92
CA HIS A 156 -14.82 5.86 -11.84
C HIS A 156 -15.36 6.46 -10.54
N LEU A 157 -14.82 6.06 -9.38
CA LEU A 157 -15.32 6.50 -8.07
C LEU A 157 -15.02 7.97 -7.79
N VAL A 158 -13.89 8.51 -8.26
CA VAL A 158 -13.59 9.96 -8.19
C VAL A 158 -14.62 10.77 -8.96
N SER A 159 -15.00 10.30 -10.15
CA SER A 159 -16.02 10.96 -10.97
C SER A 159 -17.40 10.92 -10.30
N ALA A 160 -17.71 9.83 -9.59
CA ALA A 160 -18.98 9.65 -8.88
C ALA A 160 -19.04 10.37 -7.53
N ASN A 161 -17.90 10.71 -6.91
CA ASN A 161 -17.83 11.28 -5.56
C ASN A 161 -16.98 12.58 -5.55
N PRO A 162 -17.44 13.68 -6.16
CA PRO A 162 -16.69 14.93 -6.20
C PRO A 162 -16.44 15.49 -4.80
N GLY A 163 -15.21 15.93 -4.54
CA GLY A 163 -14.80 16.48 -3.24
C GLY A 163 -14.40 15.44 -2.20
N TYR A 164 -14.38 14.15 -2.55
CA TYR A 164 -13.82 13.10 -1.70
C TYR A 164 -12.30 13.05 -1.86
N THR A 165 -11.60 12.67 -0.79
CA THR A 165 -10.16 12.39 -0.85
C THR A 165 -9.90 10.98 -1.39
N ILE A 166 -8.64 10.68 -1.68
CA ILE A 166 -8.18 9.33 -2.03
C ILE A 166 -7.14 8.93 -0.99
N SER A 167 -7.21 7.70 -0.50
CA SER A 167 -6.28 7.17 0.49
C SER A 167 -5.86 5.76 0.12
N PHE A 168 -4.55 5.53 0.12
CA PHE A 168 -3.94 4.23 -0.14
C PHE A 168 -3.54 3.61 1.20
N THR A 169 -3.79 2.32 1.36
CA THR A 169 -3.44 1.57 2.57
C THR A 169 -3.09 0.12 2.23
N GLY A 170 -2.45 -0.54 3.18
CA GLY A 170 -2.08 -1.94 3.10
C GLY A 170 -1.23 -2.31 4.30
N HIS A 171 -1.22 -3.59 4.65
CA HIS A 171 -0.44 -4.10 5.77
C HIS A 171 0.75 -4.87 5.23
N SER A 172 1.91 -4.78 5.91
CA SER A 172 3.14 -5.47 5.49
C SER A 172 3.50 -5.12 4.04
N LEU A 173 3.59 -6.11 3.14
CA LEU A 173 3.90 -5.89 1.71
C LEU A 173 2.87 -5.05 0.96
N GLY A 174 1.65 -4.93 1.47
CA GLY A 174 0.62 -4.12 0.84
C GLY A 174 0.77 -2.61 1.06
N GLY A 175 1.61 -2.18 2.02
CA GLY A 175 1.83 -0.77 2.33
C GLY A 175 3.10 -0.22 1.70
#